data_AF-A0A2D5UD59-F1
#
_entry.id   AF-A0A2D5UD59-F1
#
_cell.length_a   1.000
_cell.length_b   1.000
_cell.length_c   1.000
_cell.angle_alpha   90.00
_cell.angle_beta   90.00
_cell.angle_gamma   90.00
#
_symmetry.space_group_name_H-M   'P 1'
#
loop_
_entity.id
_entity.type
_entity.pdbx_description
1 polymer ?
#
loop_
_entity_poly.entity_id
_entity_poly.type
_entity_poly.pdbx_seq_one_letter_code
_entity_poly.pdbx_strand_id
1 'polypeptide(L)'
;MKNGAGSELKVYAVWVRRLKRDAPGHIDPAIFGHPAASVFWDEDQIAGKFFAAAEGFHSPVAWDSYYLYGPEVRWRAMAAPITASGFPVMNFRRDLRRFVRGMAEG
;
A
#
# COMPACT_ATOMS: atom_id res chain seq x y z
N MET A 1 -17.35 30.94 -2.62
CA MET A 1 -16.33 30.33 -1.75
C MET A 1 -15.51 29.36 -2.59
N LYS A 2 -14.18 29.38 -2.46
CA LYS A 2 -13.26 28.58 -3.30
C LYS A 2 -13.42 27.10 -2.97
N ASN A 3 -13.72 26.27 -3.98
CA ASN A 3 -13.56 24.82 -3.89
C ASN A 3 -12.07 24.53 -3.62
N GLY A 4 -11.73 24.19 -2.37
CA GLY A 4 -10.39 23.74 -2.04
C GLY A 4 -10.12 22.47 -2.79
N ALA A 5 -9.14 22.48 -3.71
CA ALA A 5 -8.61 21.28 -4.32
C ALA A 5 -7.99 20.43 -3.20
N GLY A 6 -8.78 19.52 -2.64
CA GLY A 6 -8.25 18.47 -1.77
C GLY A 6 -7.21 17.71 -2.57
N SER A 7 -6.00 17.59 -2.04
CA SER A 7 -4.92 16.83 -2.68
C SER A 7 -5.46 15.45 -3.05
N GLU A 8 -5.53 15.17 -4.36
CA GLU A 8 -6.02 13.89 -4.86
C GLU A 8 -5.20 12.75 -4.25
N LEU A 9 -5.89 11.76 -3.66
CA LEU A 9 -5.25 10.60 -3.05
C LEU A 9 -4.42 9.89 -4.11
N LYS A 10 -3.12 9.70 -3.87
CA LYS A 10 -2.24 8.92 -4.73
C LYS A 10 -1.96 7.58 -4.08
N VAL A 11 -2.31 6.50 -4.77
CA VAL A 11 -2.09 5.13 -4.29
C VAL A 11 -0.95 4.52 -5.09
N TYR A 12 0.08 4.03 -4.39
CA TYR A 12 1.18 3.29 -4.98
C TYR A 12 1.09 1.84 -4.50
N ALA A 13 0.65 0.94 -5.38
CA ALA A 13 0.56 -0.48 -5.11
C ALA A 13 1.86 -1.17 -5.59
N VAL A 14 2.68 -1.62 -4.64
CA VAL A 14 3.96 -2.30 -4.93
C VAL A 14 3.82 -3.78 -4.60
N TRP A 15 3.92 -4.62 -5.62
CA TRP A 15 3.85 -6.07 -5.48
C TRP A 15 5.24 -6.65 -5.37
N VAL A 16 5.50 -7.33 -4.26
CA VAL A 16 6.79 -7.98 -3.98
C VAL A 16 6.69 -9.48 -4.27
N ARG A 17 7.80 -10.07 -4.72
CA ARG A 17 7.89 -11.53 -4.91
C ARG A 17 8.03 -12.26 -3.58
N ARG A 18 6.91 -12.57 -2.91
CA ARG A 18 6.92 -13.24 -1.59
C ARG A 18 6.96 -14.76 -1.70
N LEU A 19 6.24 -15.32 -2.66
CA LEU A 19 6.24 -16.74 -2.96
C LEU A 19 7.08 -17.02 -4.19
N LYS A 20 7.68 -18.22 -4.25
CA LYS A 20 8.59 -18.63 -5.35
C LYS A 20 7.95 -18.47 -6.73
N ARG A 21 6.63 -18.64 -6.80
CA ARG A 21 5.82 -18.56 -8.02
C ARG A 21 5.24 -17.17 -8.28
N ASP A 22 5.40 -16.19 -7.41
CA ASP A 22 4.89 -14.84 -7.68
C ASP A 22 5.60 -14.25 -8.90
N ALA A 23 4.80 -13.63 -9.77
CA ALA A 23 5.24 -13.08 -11.04
C ALA A 23 4.33 -11.91 -11.40
N PRO A 24 4.79 -10.96 -12.26
CA PRO A 24 3.99 -9.82 -12.69
C PRO A 24 2.64 -10.21 -13.32
N GLY A 25 2.57 -11.37 -13.99
CA GLY A 25 1.35 -11.87 -14.61
C GLY A 25 0.31 -12.43 -13.64
N HIS A 26 0.65 -12.63 -12.36
CA HIS A 26 -0.28 -13.11 -11.33
C HIS A 26 -1.07 -11.98 -10.67
N ILE A 27 -0.76 -10.74 -11.01
CA ILE A 27 -1.39 -9.61 -10.37
C ILE A 27 -2.74 -9.32 -11.04
N ASP A 28 -3.84 -9.35 -10.27
CA ASP A 28 -5.21 -9.22 -10.77
C ASP A 28 -5.50 -7.80 -11.32
N PRO A 29 -5.81 -7.65 -12.63
CA PRO A 29 -6.15 -6.36 -13.24
C PRO A 29 -7.32 -5.64 -12.58
N ALA A 30 -8.27 -6.37 -11.97
CA ALA A 30 -9.40 -5.77 -11.27
C ALA A 30 -8.97 -5.00 -10.00
N ILE A 31 -7.82 -5.36 -9.42
CA ILE A 31 -7.20 -4.60 -8.32
C ILE A 31 -6.57 -3.29 -8.82
N PHE A 32 -6.27 -3.19 -10.12
CA PHE A 32 -5.61 -2.04 -10.76
C PHE A 32 -6.51 -1.11 -11.54
N GLY A 33 -7.81 -1.41 -11.59
CA GLY A 33 -8.76 -0.58 -12.31
C GLY A 33 -9.00 0.80 -11.68
N HIS A 34 -8.50 1.06 -10.47
CA HIS A 34 -8.76 2.33 -9.80
C HIS A 34 -7.89 3.47 -10.39
N PRO A 35 -8.47 4.57 -10.89
CA PRO A 35 -7.71 5.65 -11.56
C PRO A 35 -6.61 6.29 -10.71
N ALA A 36 -6.79 6.29 -9.39
CA ALA A 36 -5.83 6.85 -8.44
C ALA A 36 -4.63 5.93 -8.12
N ALA A 37 -4.61 4.70 -8.63
CA ALA A 37 -3.60 3.70 -8.30
C ALA A 37 -2.54 3.57 -9.41
N SER A 38 -1.27 3.71 -9.03
CA SER A 38 -0.11 3.33 -9.85
C SER A 38 0.49 2.04 -9.31
N VAL A 39 0.84 1.12 -10.21
CA VAL A 39 1.11 -0.28 -9.88
C VAL A 39 2.52 -0.64 -10.30
N PHE A 40 3.27 -1.24 -9.39
CA PHE A 40 4.67 -1.59 -9.60
C PHE A 40 4.90 -3.05 -9.21
N TRP A 41 5.79 -3.69 -9.96
CA TRP A 41 6.36 -4.98 -9.60
C TRP A 41 7.77 -4.75 -9.05
N ASP A 42 8.04 -5.31 -7.87
CA ASP A 42 9.30 -5.20 -7.15
C ASP A 42 9.86 -6.61 -6.92
N GLU A 43 10.50 -7.15 -7.96
CA GLU A 43 11.11 -8.49 -7.93
C GLU A 43 12.17 -8.61 -6.84
N ASP A 44 12.97 -7.56 -6.69
CA ASP A 44 14.10 -7.48 -5.77
C ASP A 44 13.67 -7.15 -4.33
N GLN A 45 12.38 -6.93 -4.11
CA GLN A 45 11.77 -6.62 -2.81
C GLN A 45 12.39 -5.36 -2.16
N ILE A 46 12.81 -4.39 -2.98
CA ILE A 46 13.46 -3.14 -2.59
C ILE A 46 12.58 -2.36 -1.59
N ALA A 47 11.30 -2.17 -1.91
CA ALA A 47 10.38 -1.43 -1.07
C ALA A 47 10.14 -2.16 0.26
N GLY A 48 9.90 -3.47 0.21
CA GLY A 48 9.69 -4.27 1.41
C GLY A 48 10.90 -4.28 2.35
N LYS A 49 12.13 -4.36 1.82
CA LYS A 49 13.36 -4.24 2.61
C LYS A 49 13.52 -2.85 3.22
N PHE A 50 13.24 -1.81 2.45
CA PHE A 50 13.28 -0.43 2.93
C PHE A 50 12.35 -0.24 4.14
N PHE A 51 11.10 -0.68 4.04
CA PHE A 51 10.14 -0.54 5.14
C PHE A 51 10.49 -1.40 6.35
N ALA A 52 10.93 -2.64 6.14
CA ALA A 52 11.38 -3.49 7.25
C ALA A 52 12.52 -2.84 8.04
N ALA A 53 13.49 -2.25 7.34
CA ALA A 53 14.60 -1.54 7.96
C ALA A 53 14.17 -0.24 8.65
N ALA A 54 13.29 0.54 8.02
CA ALA A 54 12.80 1.82 8.55
C ALA A 54 11.97 1.64 9.82
N GLU A 55 11.14 0.61 9.88
CA GLU A 55 10.19 0.36 10.98
C GLU A 55 10.71 -0.62 12.04
N GLY A 56 11.91 -1.18 11.85
CA GLY A 56 12.51 -2.14 12.79
C GLY A 56 11.77 -3.48 12.87
N PHE A 57 11.19 -3.95 11.76
CA PHE A 57 10.50 -5.24 11.74
C PHE A 57 11.47 -6.40 11.92
N HIS A 58 11.01 -7.45 12.62
CA HIS A 58 11.76 -8.71 12.75
C HIS A 58 11.88 -9.47 11.42
N SER A 59 10.97 -9.22 10.47
CA SER A 59 11.03 -9.76 9.11
C SER A 59 12.01 -8.94 8.26
N PRO A 60 12.86 -9.56 7.41
CA PRO A 60 13.77 -8.84 6.53
C PRO A 60 13.07 -8.10 5.38
N VAL A 61 11.78 -8.36 5.18
CA VAL A 61 10.95 -7.74 4.14
C VAL A 61 9.57 -7.48 4.73
N ALA A 62 9.07 -6.25 4.62
CA ALA A 62 7.69 -5.91 4.89
C ALA A 62 6.82 -6.32 3.69
N TRP A 63 5.69 -6.97 3.96
CA TRP A 63 4.67 -7.30 2.97
C TRP A 63 3.30 -7.27 3.65
N ASP A 64 2.22 -7.28 2.86
CA ASP A 64 0.84 -7.13 3.35
C ASP A 64 0.65 -5.94 4.29
N SER A 65 1.26 -4.81 3.94
CA SER A 65 1.27 -3.60 4.75
C SER A 65 0.82 -2.38 3.94
N TYR A 66 0.16 -1.42 4.60
CA TYR A 66 -0.06 -0.09 4.04
C TYR A 66 0.62 0.97 4.88
N TYR A 67 0.99 2.07 4.22
CA TYR A 67 1.56 3.26 4.84
C TYR A 67 0.88 4.49 4.23
N LEU A 68 0.38 5.36 5.08
CA LEU A 68 -0.27 6.61 4.73
C LEU A 68 0.65 7.77 5.11
N TYR A 69 0.85 8.68 4.17
CA TYR A 69 1.70 9.86 4.33
C TYR A 69 0.88 11.12 4.06
N GLY A 70 1.28 12.22 4.69
CA GLY A 70 0.73 13.55 4.38
C GLY A 70 1.10 14.00 2.96
N PRO A 71 0.32 14.91 2.34
CA PRO A 71 0.53 15.34 0.95
C PRO A 71 1.87 16.07 0.72
N GLU A 72 2.47 16.64 1.77
CA GLU A 72 3.73 17.40 1.71
C GLU A 72 4.97 16.55 2.02
N VAL A 73 4.80 15.23 2.19
CA VAL A 73 5.91 14.34 2.54
C VAL A 73 6.95 14.27 1.41
N ARG A 74 8.22 14.43 1.78
CA ARG A 74 9.37 14.19 0.90
C ARG A 74 10.30 13.17 1.53
N TRP A 75 10.64 12.16 0.75
CA TRP A 75 11.49 11.05 1.16
C TRP A 75 12.91 11.38 0.73
N ARG A 76 13.82 11.57 1.70
CA ARG A 76 15.24 11.85 1.39
C ARG A 76 16.17 10.71 1.79
N ALA A 77 15.88 9.98 2.87
CA ALA A 77 16.70 8.85 3.34
C ALA A 77 15.96 7.93 4.34
N MET A 78 15.11 8.51 5.19
CA MET A 78 14.21 7.80 6.10
C MET A 78 12.77 8.00 5.63
N ALA A 79 11.89 7.02 5.86
CA ALA A 79 10.47 7.23 5.68
C ALA A 79 10.07 8.47 6.49
N ALA A 80 9.43 9.45 5.85
CA ALA A 80 8.90 10.62 6.55
C ALA A 80 7.86 10.16 7.59
N PRO A 81 7.48 11.01 8.57
CA PRO A 81 6.51 10.61 9.59
C PRO A 81 5.26 9.99 8.96
N ILE A 82 4.99 8.76 9.37
CA ILE A 82 3.83 8.00 8.90
C ILE A 82 2.60 8.56 9.59
N THR A 83 1.59 8.94 8.80
CA THR A 83 0.27 9.36 9.31
C THR A 83 -0.48 8.16 9.87
N ALA A 84 -0.43 7.02 9.18
CA ALA A 84 -0.99 5.75 9.63
C ALA A 84 -0.30 4.58 8.92
N SER A 85 -0.15 3.44 9.59
CA SER A 85 0.32 2.18 9.01
C SER A 85 -0.45 0.99 9.56
N GLY A 86 -0.38 -0.14 8.86
CA GLY A 86 -0.99 -1.39 9.33
C GLY A 86 -0.53 -2.61 8.56
N PHE A 87 -0.64 -3.78 9.21
CA PHE A 87 -0.27 -5.10 8.71
C PHE A 87 -1.10 -6.18 9.45
N PRO A 88 -1.38 -7.34 8.84
CA PRO A 88 -2.00 -7.56 7.54
C PRO A 88 -3.53 -7.48 7.60
N VAL A 89 -4.09 -7.04 6.47
CA VAL A 89 -5.50 -7.22 6.06
C VAL A 89 -5.94 -8.69 6.12
N MET A 90 -5.00 -9.64 6.09
CA MET A 90 -5.29 -11.08 6.13
C MET A 90 -6.06 -11.53 7.39
N ASN A 91 -5.75 -10.97 8.57
CA ASN A 91 -6.52 -11.23 9.80
C ASN A 91 -7.88 -10.53 9.82
N PHE A 92 -8.03 -9.47 9.03
CA PHE A 92 -9.22 -8.63 8.95
C PHE A 92 -9.96 -8.75 7.62
N ARG A 93 -9.70 -9.82 6.84
CA ARG A 93 -10.26 -9.99 5.48
C ARG A 93 -11.79 -9.97 5.50
N ARG A 94 -12.41 -10.54 6.54
CA ARG A 94 -13.87 -10.49 6.75
C ARG A 94 -14.34 -9.08 7.06
N ASP A 95 -13.62 -8.36 7.89
CA ASP A 95 -14.00 -7.01 8.31
C ASP A 95 -13.83 -6.01 7.17
N LEU A 96 -12.76 -6.13 6.38
CA LEU A 96 -12.57 -5.33 5.18
C LEU A 96 -13.69 -5.60 4.15
N ARG A 97 -14.06 -6.87 3.92
CA ARG A 97 -15.19 -7.19 3.03
C ARG A 97 -16.51 -6.60 3.52
N ARG A 98 -16.76 -6.61 4.84
CA ARG A 98 -17.97 -6.02 5.43
C ARG A 98 -17.96 -4.50 5.28
N PHE A 99 -16.82 -3.87 5.55
CA PHE A 99 -16.65 -2.42 5.42
C PHE A 99 -16.88 -1.95 3.97
N VAL A 100 -16.23 -2.60 2.99
CA VAL A 100 -16.38 -2.25 1.56
C VAL A 100 -17.82 -2.43 1.07
N ARG A 101 -18.54 -3.47 1.52
CA ARG A 101 -19.96 -3.64 1.18
C ARG A 101 -20.84 -2.55 1.79
N GLY A 102 -20.61 -2.18 3.05
CA GLY A 102 -21.36 -1.10 3.70
C GLY A 102 -21.15 0.27 3.05
N MET A 103 -20.01 0.49 2.39
CA MET A 103 -19.74 1.72 1.62
C MET A 103 -20.37 1.73 0.22
N ALA A 104 -20.80 0.59 -0.31
CA ALA A 104 -21.43 0.48 -1.64
C ALA A 104 -22.96 0.53 -1.58
N GLU A 105 -23.54 0.38 -0.38
CA GLU A 105 -24.98 0.34 -0.12
C GLU A 105 -25.51 1.62 0.56
N GLY A 106 -24.66 2.63 0.80
CA GLY A 106 -25.02 3.93 1.39
C GLY A 106 -24.58 5.09 0.53
#